data_AF-W0QFH4-F1
#
_entry.id   AF-W0QFH4-F1
#
_cell.length_a   1.000
_cell.length_b   1.000
_cell.length_c   1.000
_cell.angle_alpha   90.00
_cell.angle_beta   90.00
_cell.angle_gamma   90.00
#
_symmetry.space_group_name_H-M   'P 1'
#
loop_
_entity.id
_entity.type
_entity.pdbx_description
1 polymer ?
#
loop_
_entity_poly.entity_id
_entity_poly.type
_entity_poly.pdbx_seq_one_letter_code
_entity_poly.pdbx_strand_id
1 'polypeptide(L)'
;MQVNPDAHAEYKKRHDEIFPELVTELKNHGSHHYSIFLDKERNLLFGYVEIEDEARWNAIAKTEACQKWWAFMKDIMPSNPDNSPISQELEQVFYLD
;
A
#
# COMPACT_ATOMS: atom_id res chain seq x y z
N MET A 1 -5.26 4.43 -4.47
CA MET A 1 -5.86 4.49 -3.11
C MET A 1 -6.17 5.96 -2.75
N GLN A 2 -6.77 6.22 -1.59
CA GLN A 2 -7.02 7.57 -1.05
C GLN A 2 -6.49 7.66 0.38
N VAL A 3 -6.29 8.88 0.88
CA VAL A 3 -5.96 9.19 2.27
C VAL A 3 -6.93 10.25 2.79
N ASN A 4 -7.19 10.28 4.09
CA ASN A 4 -8.04 11.32 4.66
C ASN A 4 -7.37 12.70 4.50
N PRO A 5 -8.12 13.78 4.20
CA PRO A 5 -7.54 15.10 3.87
C PRO A 5 -6.64 15.70 4.96
N ASP A 6 -6.89 15.34 6.22
CA ASP A 6 -6.17 15.81 7.40
C ASP A 6 -5.00 14.89 7.82
N ALA A 7 -4.83 13.74 7.14
CA ALA A 7 -3.90 12.70 7.57
C ALA A 7 -2.64 12.56 6.69
N HIS A 8 -2.36 13.51 5.80
CA HIS A 8 -1.20 13.44 4.89
C HIS A 8 0.15 13.27 5.60
N ALA A 9 0.38 14.04 6.66
CA ALA A 9 1.63 13.97 7.43
C ALA A 9 1.74 12.64 8.20
N GLU A 10 0.63 12.18 8.76
CA GLU A 10 0.56 10.91 9.50
C GLU A 10 0.77 9.72 8.57
N TYR A 11 0.17 9.73 7.38
CA TYR A 11 0.38 8.71 6.36
C TYR A 11 1.87 8.57 6.01
N LYS A 12 2.56 9.69 5.78
CA LYS A 12 4.00 9.67 5.50
C LYS A 12 4.77 9.13 6.70
N LYS A 13 4.51 9.63 7.91
CA LYS A 13 5.20 9.20 9.13
C LYS A 13 5.08 7.68 9.33
N ARG A 14 3.87 7.12 9.18
CA ARG A 14 3.66 5.67 9.31
C ARG A 14 4.49 4.89 8.29
N HIS A 15 4.61 5.37 7.05
CA HIS A 15 5.45 4.71 6.05
C HIS A 15 6.96 4.89 6.29
N ASP A 16 7.38 6.03 6.86
CA ASP A 16 8.76 6.22 7.31
C ASP A 16 9.10 5.23 8.46
N GLU A 17 8.10 4.89 9.28
CA GLU A 17 8.17 3.98 10.43
C GLU A 17 7.51 2.62 10.14
N ILE A 18 7.49 2.19 8.88
CA ILE A 18 6.80 0.96 8.45
C ILE A 18 7.27 -0.26 9.24
N PHE A 19 6.33 -1.13 9.60
CA PHE A 19 6.61 -2.30 10.43
C PHE A 19 7.64 -3.23 9.75
N PRO A 20 8.76 -3.57 10.42
CA PRO A 20 9.81 -4.40 9.81
C PRO A 20 9.32 -5.76 9.33
N GLU A 21 8.36 -6.36 10.03
CA GLU A 21 7.72 -7.62 9.64
C GLU A 21 6.95 -7.48 8.32
N LEU A 22 6.29 -6.35 8.07
CA LEU A 22 5.59 -6.12 6.81
C LEU A 22 6.58 -5.97 5.66
N VAL A 23 7.68 -5.24 5.87
CA VAL A 23 8.75 -5.12 4.86
C VAL A 23 9.32 -6.49 4.53
N THR A 24 9.48 -7.35 5.53
CA THR A 24 9.95 -8.73 5.35
C THR A 24 8.95 -9.54 4.53
N GLU A 25 7.66 -9.48 4.86
CA GLU A 25 6.62 -10.18 4.09
C GLU A 25 6.53 -9.70 2.64
N LEU A 26 6.57 -8.39 2.38
CA LEU A 26 6.57 -7.82 1.03
C LEU A 26 7.74 -8.38 0.20
N LYS A 27 8.96 -8.39 0.75
CA LYS A 27 10.15 -8.93 0.07
C LYS A 27 10.05 -10.44 -0.14
N ASN A 28 9.63 -11.20 0.86
CA ASN A 28 9.49 -12.66 0.76
C ASN A 28 8.45 -13.07 -0.31
N HIS A 29 7.46 -12.23 -0.55
CA HIS A 29 6.46 -12.42 -1.59
C HIS A 29 6.84 -11.80 -2.94
N GLY A 30 8.09 -11.35 -3.10
CA GLY A 30 8.65 -10.94 -4.38
C GLY A 30 8.36 -9.49 -4.77
N SER A 31 7.93 -8.63 -3.85
CA SER A 31 7.76 -7.20 -4.12
C SER A 31 9.09 -6.45 -4.12
N HIS A 32 9.32 -5.66 -5.15
CA HIS A 32 10.48 -4.79 -5.32
C HIS A 32 10.08 -3.44 -5.95
N HIS A 33 10.97 -2.45 -5.81
CA HIS A 33 10.76 -1.07 -6.29
C HIS A 33 9.39 -0.45 -5.91
N TYR A 34 8.88 -0.79 -4.71
CA TYR A 34 7.58 -0.30 -4.24
C TYR A 34 7.67 1.19 -3.83
N SER A 35 6.95 2.04 -4.56
CA SER A 35 6.79 3.46 -4.25
C SER A 35 5.31 3.85 -4.16
N ILE A 36 5.02 4.83 -3.30
CA ILE A 36 3.68 5.43 -3.16
C ILE A 36 3.82 6.96 -3.23
N PHE A 37 3.02 7.58 -4.08
CA PHE A 37 3.03 9.01 -4.36
C PHE A 37 1.72 9.64 -3.90
N LEU A 38 1.80 10.81 -3.26
CA LEU A 38 0.65 11.57 -2.77
C LEU A 38 0.31 12.72 -3.72
N ASP A 39 -0.90 12.70 -4.25
CA ASP A 39 -1.57 13.88 -4.80
C ASP A 39 -2.30 14.60 -3.66
N LYS A 40 -1.70 15.68 -3.16
CA LYS A 40 -2.21 16.45 -2.03
C LYS A 40 -3.52 17.19 -2.33
N GLU A 41 -3.78 17.54 -3.58
CA GLU A 41 -4.99 18.30 -3.94
C GLU A 41 -6.21 17.39 -3.96
N ARG A 42 -6.03 16.15 -4.42
CA ARG A 42 -7.10 15.16 -4.56
C ARG A 42 -7.15 14.15 -3.42
N ASN A 43 -6.18 14.19 -2.51
CA ASN A 43 -5.96 13.19 -1.45
C ASN A 43 -5.82 11.76 -2.02
N LEU A 44 -5.20 11.65 -3.21
CA LEU A 44 -5.00 10.37 -3.89
C LEU A 44 -3.60 9.83 -3.61
N LEU A 45 -3.53 8.51 -3.52
CA LEU A 45 -2.29 7.76 -3.37
C LEU A 45 -2.12 6.87 -4.60
N PHE A 46 -1.09 7.16 -5.39
CA PHE A 46 -0.66 6.33 -6.51
C PHE A 46 0.43 5.37 -6.02
N GLY A 47 0.17 4.06 -6.07
CA GLY A 47 1.14 3.03 -5.72
C GLY A 47 1.68 2.35 -6.97
N TYR A 48 3.00 2.20 -7.05
CA TYR A 48 3.70 1.41 -8.07
C TYR A 48 4.56 0.37 -7.38
N VAL A 49 4.46 -0.89 -7.81
CA VAL A 49 5.24 -2.00 -7.28
C VAL A 49 5.57 -2.96 -8.42
N GLU A 50 6.82 -3.41 -8.45
CA GLU A 50 7.24 -4.53 -9.30
C GLU A 50 7.12 -5.81 -8.48
N ILE A 51 6.52 -6.84 -9.07
CA ILE A 51 6.27 -8.12 -8.40
C ILE A 51 6.80 -9.27 -9.25
N GLU A 52 7.37 -10.27 -8.59
CA GLU A 52 7.84 -11.49 -9.25
C GLU A 52 6.70 -12.39 -9.73
N ASP A 53 5.59 -12.42 -8.98
CA ASP A 53 4.45 -13.31 -9.23
C ASP A 53 3.15 -12.76 -8.59
N GLU A 54 2.06 -12.77 -9.34
CA GLU A 54 0.75 -12.27 -8.87
C GLU A 54 0.15 -13.10 -7.74
N ALA A 55 0.31 -14.43 -7.75
CA ALA A 55 -0.26 -15.29 -6.72
C ALA A 55 0.43 -15.07 -5.38
N ARG A 56 1.75 -14.88 -5.38
CA ARG A 56 2.54 -14.49 -4.20
C ARG A 56 2.16 -13.11 -3.71
N TRP A 57 2.04 -12.11 -4.59
CA TRP A 57 1.56 -10.78 -4.22
C TRP A 57 0.18 -10.83 -3.53
N ASN A 58 -0.77 -11.56 -4.12
CA ASN A 58 -2.12 -11.70 -3.57
C ASN A 58 -2.15 -12.47 -2.25
N ALA A 59 -1.16 -13.32 -1.97
CA ALA A 59 -1.06 -14.02 -0.70
C ALA A 59 -0.66 -13.10 0.47
N ILE A 60 -0.02 -11.96 0.21
CA ILE A 60 0.42 -10.99 1.24
C ILE A 60 -0.78 -10.52 2.08
N ALA A 61 -1.93 -10.30 1.45
CA ALA A 61 -3.19 -9.92 2.09
C ALA A 61 -3.64 -10.87 3.22
N LYS A 62 -3.17 -12.12 3.19
CA LYS A 62 -3.52 -13.17 4.16
C LYS A 62 -2.50 -13.26 5.31
N THR A 63 -1.38 -12.56 5.22
CA THR A 63 -0.36 -12.58 6.27
C THR A 63 -0.81 -11.76 7.49
N GLU A 64 -0.42 -12.21 8.68
CA GLU A 64 -0.74 -11.49 9.92
C GLU A 64 -0.13 -10.08 9.93
N ALA A 65 1.09 -9.92 9.39
CA ALA A 65 1.75 -8.62 9.29
C ALA A 65 0.96 -7.63 8.44
N CYS A 66 0.46 -8.06 7.27
CA CYS A 66 -0.35 -7.20 6.39
C CYS A 66 -1.69 -6.85 7.02
N GLN A 67 -2.37 -7.81 7.65
CA GLN A 67 -3.64 -7.56 8.34
C GLN A 67 -3.49 -6.60 9.52
N LYS A 68 -2.41 -6.73 10.31
CA LYS A 68 -2.06 -5.77 11.37
C LYS A 68 -1.82 -4.38 10.80
N TRP A 69 -1.11 -4.28 9.69
CA TRP A 69 -0.85 -3.02 9.02
C TRP A 69 -2.13 -2.34 8.51
N TRP A 70 -3.00 -3.09 7.85
CA TRP A 70 -4.31 -2.58 7.41
C TRP A 70 -5.17 -2.09 8.58
N ALA A 71 -5.23 -2.87 9.65
CA ALA A 71 -5.96 -2.47 10.86
C ALA A 71 -5.37 -1.21 11.50
N PHE A 72 -4.04 -1.03 11.44
CA PHE A 72 -3.36 0.16 11.91
C PHE A 72 -3.65 1.37 11.02
N MET A 73 -3.68 1.22 9.69
CA MET A 73 -3.84 2.32 8.72
C MET A 73 -5.28 2.82 8.54
N LYS A 74 -6.29 2.02 8.90
CA LYS A 74 -7.70 2.30 8.58
C LYS A 74 -8.28 3.60 9.15
N ASP A 75 -7.69 4.16 10.20
CA ASP A 75 -8.15 5.42 10.81
C ASP A 75 -7.77 6.64 9.96
N ILE A 76 -6.77 6.52 9.09
CA ILE A 76 -6.24 7.61 8.27
C ILE A 76 -6.54 7.50 6.78
N MET A 77 -7.21 6.43 6.34
CA MET A 77 -7.57 6.25 4.94
C MET A 77 -8.87 5.45 4.76
N PRO A 78 -9.60 5.63 3.64
CA PRO A 78 -10.75 4.81 3.32
C PRO A 78 -10.38 3.32 3.16
N SER A 79 -11.07 2.46 3.91
CA SER A 79 -10.85 1.02 3.92
C SER A 79 -12.14 0.23 3.70
N ASN A 80 -12.00 -0.98 3.18
CA ASN A 80 -13.04 -2.01 3.10
C ASN A 80 -13.37 -2.58 4.50
N PRO A 81 -14.46 -3.37 4.64
CA PRO A 81 -14.81 -3.98 5.92
C PRO A 81 -13.75 -4.89 6.55
N ASP A 82 -12.85 -5.46 5.74
CA ASP A 82 -11.70 -6.27 6.19
C ASP A 82 -10.45 -5.42 6.55
N ASN A 83 -10.60 -4.09 6.57
CA ASN A 83 -9.57 -3.06 6.76
C ASN A 83 -8.63 -2.86 5.57
N SER A 84 -8.70 -3.68 4.51
CA SER A 84 -7.88 -3.46 3.31
C SER A 84 -8.18 -2.08 2.72
N PRO A 85 -7.17 -1.38 2.18
CA PRO A 85 -7.37 -0.05 1.61
C PRO A 85 -8.29 -0.13 0.38
N ILE A 86 -9.22 0.80 0.26
CA ILE A 86 -9.99 0.94 -0.99
C ILE A 86 -9.01 1.33 -2.09
N SER A 87 -8.87 0.45 -3.08
CA SER A 87 -7.91 0.57 -4.16
C SER A 87 -8.56 0.18 -5.49
N GLN A 88 -7.98 0.69 -6.58
CA GLN A 88 -8.35 0.36 -7.93
C GLN A 88 -7.05 0.17 -8.71
N GLU A 89 -6.99 -0.91 -9.48
CA GLU A 89 -5.88 -1.20 -10.39
C GLU A 89 -5.89 -0.21 -11.56
N LEU A 90 -4.70 0.23 -11.96
CA LEU A 90 -4.53 1.17 -13.08
C LEU A 90 -3.96 0.44 -14.28
N GLU A 91 -4.40 0.83 -15.47
CA GLU A 91 -3.92 0.28 -16.72
C GLU A 91 -2.58 0.95 -17.11
N GLN A 92 -1.53 0.15 -17.29
CA GLN A 92 -0.27 0.63 -17.83
C GLN A 92 -0.40 0.87 -19.34
N VAL A 93 -0.35 2.13 -19.75
CA VAL A 93 -0.50 2.53 -21.16
C VAL A 93 0.83 2.81 -21.87
N PHE A 94 1.93 2.94 -21.11
CA PHE A 94 3.26 3.22 -21.63
C PHE A 94 4.33 2.75 -20.64
N TYR A 95 5.45 2.27 -21.15
CA TYR A 95 6.65 1.93 -20.39
C TYR A 95 7.87 2.06 -21.31
N LEU A 96 8.97 2.58 -20.78
CA LEU A 96 10.25 2.74 -21.47
C LEU A 96 11.36 2.27 -20.51
N ASP A 97 12.15 1.29 -20.97
CA ASP A 97 13.31 0.76 -20.25
C ASP A 97 14.45 1.77 -20.11
#